data_AF-A0A4Q2FPM3-F1
#
_entry.id   AF-A0A4Q2FPM3-F1
#
_cell.length_a   1.000
_cell.length_b   1.000
_cell.length_c   1.000
_cell.angle_alpha   90.00
_cell.angle_beta   90.00
_cell.angle_gamma   90.00
#
_symmetry.space_group_name_H-M   'P 1'
#
loop_
_entity.id
_entity.type
_entity.pdbx_description
1 polymer ?
#
loop_
_entity_poly.entity_id
_entity_poly.type
_entity_poly.pdbx_seq_one_letter_code
_entity_poly.pdbx_strand_id
1 'polypeptide(L)' 'MPLTDKEMVKLVLENGWVEIRQRGSRHHFKKEVFLSCHDFSSWK' A
#
# COMPACT_ATOMS: atom_id res chain seq x y z
N MET A 1 -8.79 18.96 -3.09
CA MET A 1 -9.83 18.00 -2.68
C MET A 1 -9.12 16.86 -1.95
N PRO A 2 -9.64 16.36 -0.81
CA PRO A 2 -9.06 15.17 -0.18
C PRO A 2 -9.16 13.99 -1.15
N LEU A 3 -8.13 13.16 -1.21
CA LEU A 3 -8.12 11.93 -2.01
C LEU A 3 -9.30 11.04 -1.61
N THR A 4 -10.03 10.56 -2.62
CA THR A 4 -11.17 9.66 -2.39
C THR A 4 -10.64 8.29 -1.98
N ASP A 5 -11.38 7.54 -1.15
CA ASP A 5 -11.01 6.19 -0.73
C ASP A 5 -10.63 5.29 -1.92
N LYS A 6 -11.37 5.38 -3.02
CA LYS A 6 -11.10 4.60 -4.25
C LYS A 6 -9.75 4.92 -4.88
N GLU A 7 -9.33 6.18 -4.84
CA GLU A 7 -8.04 6.62 -5.38
C GLU A 7 -6.90 6.14 -4.48
N MET A 8 -7.11 6.17 -3.16
CA MET A 8 -6.16 5.63 -2.19
C MET A 8 -5.97 4.12 -2.36
N VAL A 9 -7.05 3.36 -2.56
CA VAL A 9 -6.96 1.91 -2.79
C VAL A 9 -6.15 1.61 -4.07
N LYS A 10 -6.38 2.35 -5.16
CA LYS A 10 -5.59 2.19 -6.40
C LYS A 10 -4.10 2.44 -6.17
N LEU A 11 -3.75 3.55 -5.51
CA LEU A 11 -2.36 3.88 -5.20
C LEU A 11 -1.69 2.84 -4.30
N VAL A 12 -2.42 2.31 -3.33
CA VAL A 12 -1.92 1.28 -2.41
C VAL A 12 -1.65 -0.03 -3.16
N LEU A 13 -2.56 -0.44 -4.05
CA LEU A 13 -2.36 -1.61 -4.92
C LEU A 13 -1.18 -1.42 -5.91
N GLU A 14 -1.04 -0.25 -6.53
CA GLU A 14 0.08 0.08 -7.42
C GLU A 14 1.43 0.05 -6.69
N ASN A 15 1.44 0.45 -5.41
CA ASN A 15 2.63 0.40 -4.55
C ASN A 15 2.95 -1.00 -4.00
N GLY A 16 2.32 -2.06 -4.53
CA GLY A 16 2.58 -3.44 -4.17
C GLY A 16 2.00 -3.86 -2.81
N TRP A 17 1.01 -3.14 -2.31
CA TRP A 17 0.23 -3.61 -1.16
C TRP A 17 -0.89 -4.52 -1.64
N VAL A 18 -1.11 -5.59 -0.90
CA VAL A 18 -2.18 -6.55 -1.19
C VAL A 18 -3.27 -6.38 -0.14
N GLU A 19 -4.52 -6.34 -0.58
CA GLU A 19 -5.67 -6.33 0.30
C GLU A 19 -5.88 -7.73 0.89
N ILE A 20 -5.81 -7.87 2.22
CA ILE A 20 -5.99 -9.17 2.87
C ILE A 20 -7.45 -9.37 3.28
N ARG A 21 -8.08 -8.32 3.80
CA ARG A 21 -9.44 -8.39 4.34
C ARG A 21 -10.13 -7.04 4.19
N GLN A 22 -11.39 -7.10 3.79
CA GLN A 22 -12.32 -6.00 3.90
C GLN A 22 -13.34 -6.31 5.00
N ARG A 23 -13.55 -5.38 5.92
CA ARG A 23 -14.60 -5.47 6.95
C ARG A 23 -15.45 -4.21 6.91
N GLY A 24 -16.59 -4.29 6.22
CA GLY A 24 -17.44 -3.13 5.97
C GLY A 24 -16.68 -2.08 5.16
N SER A 25 -16.59 -0.85 5.67
CA SER A 25 -15.83 0.24 5.03
C SER A 25 -14.32 0.22 5.33
N ARG A 26 -13.83 -0.71 6.16
CA ARG A 26 -12.40 -0.78 6.51
C ARG A 26 -11.68 -1.81 5.64
N HIS A 27 -10.66 -1.34 4.93
CA HIS A 27 -9.78 -2.16 4.11
C HIS A 27 -8.46 -2.41 4.85
N HIS A 28 -8.07 -3.67 5.01
CA HIS A 28 -6.80 -4.05 5.62
C HIS A 28 -5.82 -4.47 4.50
N PHE A 29 -4.77 -3.66 4.34
CA PHE A 29 -3.70 -3.92 3.39
C PHE A 29 -2.45 -4.44 4.10
N LYS A 30 -1.72 -5.34 3.45
CA LYS A 30 -0.37 -5.72 3.85
C LYS A 30 0.57 -5.51 2.69
N LYS A 31 1.71 -4.89 2.97
CA LYS A 31 2.80 -4.78 2.03
C LYS A 31 3.56 -6.09 2.02
N GLU A 32 3.52 -6.81 0.91
CA GLU A 32 4.52 -7.85 0.68
C GLU A 32 5.80 -7.12 0.28
N VAL A 33 6.70 -6.95 1.26
CA VAL A 33 8.02 -6.39 0.99
C VAL A 33 8.81 -7.44 0.22
N PHE A 34 8.69 -7.42 -1.11
CA PHE A 34 9.71 -7.99 -1.96
C PHE A 34 10.94 -7.09 -1.80
N LEU A 35 11.82 -7.44 -0.85
CA LEU A 35 13.14 -6.84 -0.71
C LEU A 35 13.94 -7.15 -1.99
N SER A 36 13.76 -6.36 -3.04
CA SER A 36 14.86 -6.12 -3.96
C SER A 36 15.82 -5.18 -3.23
N CYS A 37 17.03 -5.67 -2.99
CA CYS A 37 18.04 -5.11 -2.09
C CYS A 37 18.64 -3.75 -2.52
N HIS A 38 17.85 -2.79 -3.04
CA HIS A 38 18.42 -1.58 -3.67
C HIS A 38 18.09 -0.23 -3.00
N ASP A 39 17.23 -0.18 -1.98
CA ASP A 39 16.76 1.12 -1.44
C ASP A 39 17.08 1.38 0.04
N PHE A 40 18.09 0.69 0.61
CA PHE A 40 18.58 1.00 1.96
C PHE A 40 19.69 2.07 1.99
N SER A 41 19.87 2.85 0.91
CA SER A 41 20.95 3.84 0.81
C SER A 41 20.56 5.28 1.15
N SER A 42 19.32 5.55 1.58
CA SER A 42 18.92 6.91 1.94
C SER A 42 18.18 6.98 3.27
N TRP A 43 18.82 6.50 4.34
CA TRP A 43 18.57 7.00 5.69
C TRP A 43 19.91 7.38 6.32
N LYS A 44 20.29 8.65 6.17
CA LYS A 44 21.36 9.33 6.90
C LYS A 44 20.79 10.61 7.47
#